data_AF-A0A2P7NXD1-F1
#
_entry.id   AF-A0A2P7NXD1-F1
#
_cell.length_a   1.000
_cell.length_b   1.000
_cell.length_c   1.000
_cell.angle_alpha   90.00
_cell.angle_beta   90.00
_cell.angle_gamma   90.00
#
_symmetry.space_group_name_H-M   'P 1'
#
loop_
_entity.id
_entity.type
_entity.pdbx_description
1 polymer ?
#
loop_
_entity_poly.entity_id
_entity_poly.type
_entity_poly.pdbx_seq_one_letter_code
_entity_poly.pdbx_strand_id
1 'polypeptide(L)'
;MKQFSIATDLNIDFPLNQRKNCNPFFEAGQLRRAKMHASRFIEALDIKRLLTPSMYQLLEASLILESTNTRVLAFYLKRTPANIRKEFEKICATLGRYEEFSKDFYKQPPP
;
A
#
# COMPACT_ATOMS: atom_id res chain seq x y z
N MET A 1 17.97 38.49 -24.48
CA MET A 1 16.76 37.83 -23.94
C MET A 1 17.15 36.42 -23.50
N LYS A 2 17.09 36.14 -22.20
CA LYS A 2 17.47 34.84 -21.61
C LYS A 2 16.32 33.85 -21.78
N GLN A 3 16.54 32.77 -22.50
CA GLN A 3 15.66 31.60 -22.48
C GLN A 3 16.09 30.73 -21.30
N PHE A 4 15.20 30.54 -20.33
CA PHE A 4 15.34 29.54 -19.28
C PHE A 4 14.77 28.23 -19.80
N SER A 5 15.62 27.31 -20.23
CA SER A 5 15.26 25.91 -20.46
C SER A 5 15.37 25.17 -19.12
N ILE A 6 14.22 24.89 -18.50
CA ILE A 6 14.16 23.96 -17.36
C ILE A 6 14.21 22.56 -17.96
N ALA A 7 15.41 21.96 -17.96
CA ALA A 7 15.58 20.55 -18.19
C ALA A 7 14.97 19.80 -16.99
N THR A 8 13.86 19.13 -17.23
CA THR A 8 13.19 18.27 -16.26
C THR A 8 14.00 16.99 -16.08
N ASP A 9 15.08 17.07 -15.30
CA ASP A 9 15.76 15.89 -14.77
C ASP A 9 14.91 15.30 -13.65
N LEU A 10 13.99 14.40 -14.02
CA LEU A 10 13.38 13.46 -13.10
C LEU A 10 13.79 12.06 -13.51
N ASN A 11 15.10 11.82 -13.36
CA ASN A 11 15.63 10.47 -13.20
C ASN A 11 15.13 9.94 -11.85
N ILE A 12 13.98 9.26 -11.90
CA ILE A 12 13.52 8.39 -10.82
C ILE A 12 13.59 6.97 -11.36
N ASP A 13 14.78 6.52 -11.71
CA ASP A 13 15.11 5.11 -11.70
C ASP A 13 15.12 4.66 -10.23
N PHE A 14 13.99 4.23 -9.69
CA PHE A 14 13.99 3.39 -8.50
C PHE A 14 14.71 2.09 -8.86
N PRO A 15 15.91 1.79 -8.32
CA PRO A 15 16.54 0.52 -8.59
C PRO A 15 15.86 -0.53 -7.69
N LEU A 16 14.69 -1.01 -8.10
CA LEU A 16 14.02 -2.18 -7.51
C LEU A 16 14.70 -3.50 -7.90
N ASN A 17 15.95 -3.48 -8.37
CA ASN A 17 16.64 -4.70 -8.72
C ASN A 17 18.15 -4.63 -8.51
N GLN A 18 18.57 -4.54 -7.24
CA GLN A 18 19.79 -5.21 -6.81
C GLN A 18 19.38 -6.47 -6.03
N ARG A 19 18.94 -7.50 -6.76
CA ARG A 19 18.85 -8.85 -6.24
C ARG A 19 20.27 -9.39 -6.02
N LYS A 20 20.92 -8.94 -4.94
CA LYS A 20 22.08 -9.63 -4.37
C LYS A 20 21.60 -11.03 -4.01
N ASN A 21 22.34 -12.06 -4.41
CA ASN A 21 22.05 -13.47 -4.19
C ASN A 21 21.71 -13.75 -2.71
N CYS A 22 20.45 -13.62 -2.33
CA CYS A 22 19.95 -14.03 -1.02
C CYS A 22 19.52 -15.49 -1.15
N ASN A 23 20.05 -16.35 -0.28
CA ASN A 23 19.70 -17.76 -0.22
C ASN A 23 18.16 -17.95 -0.23
N PRO A 24 17.61 -18.92 -0.98
CA PRO A 24 16.16 -19.12 -1.11
C PRO A 24 15.45 -19.30 0.25
N PHE A 25 16.15 -19.84 1.25
CA PHE A 25 15.66 -19.95 2.63
C PHE A 25 15.46 -18.60 3.33
N PHE A 26 16.30 -17.61 3.04
CA PHE A 26 16.16 -16.25 3.57
C PHE A 26 14.94 -15.56 2.95
N GLU A 27 14.73 -15.75 1.65
CA GLU A 27 13.58 -15.23 0.90
C GLU A 27 12.26 -15.86 1.38
N ALA A 28 12.22 -17.18 1.59
CA ALA A 28 11.07 -17.89 2.15
C ALA A 28 10.71 -17.41 3.58
N GLY A 29 11.71 -17.15 4.42
CA GLY A 29 11.52 -16.60 5.76
C GLY A 29 10.94 -15.18 5.75
N GLN A 30 11.41 -14.32 4.84
CA GLN A 30 10.87 -12.97 4.64
C GLN A 30 9.43 -13.01 4.14
N LEU A 31 9.13 -13.87 3.16
CA LEU A 31 7.77 -14.05 2.65
C LEU A 31 6.82 -14.53 3.75
N ARG A 32 7.24 -15.51 4.57
CA ARG A 32 6.46 -15.98 5.72
C ARG A 32 6.17 -14.85 6.70
N ARG A 33 7.18 -14.04 7.03
CA ARG A 33 7.01 -12.87 7.92
C ARG A 33 6.06 -11.85 7.29
N ALA A 34 6.24 -11.50 6.02
CA ALA A 34 5.37 -10.56 5.32
C ALA A 34 3.90 -11.03 5.31
N LYS A 35 3.65 -12.31 5.02
CA LYS A 35 2.31 -12.92 5.09
C LYS A 35 1.70 -12.86 6.49
N MET A 36 2.49 -13.17 7.52
CA MET A 36 2.03 -13.09 8.91
C MET A 36 1.68 -11.65 9.31
N HIS A 37 2.54 -10.68 8.96
CA HIS A 37 2.28 -9.26 9.23
C HIS A 37 1.03 -8.76 8.50
N ALA A 38 0.85 -9.14 7.22
CA ALA A 38 -0.35 -8.81 6.46
C ALA A 38 -1.61 -9.41 7.10
N SER A 39 -1.57 -10.68 7.54
CA SER A 39 -2.71 -11.33 8.18
C SER A 39 -3.11 -10.64 9.49
N ARG A 40 -2.14 -10.37 10.37
CA ARG A 40 -2.37 -9.63 11.62
C ARG A 40 -2.90 -8.23 11.37
N PHE A 41 -2.43 -7.59 10.29
CA PHE A 41 -2.90 -6.28 9.90
C PHE A 41 -4.36 -6.30 9.45
N ILE A 42 -4.74 -7.26 8.61
CA ILE A 42 -6.13 -7.45 8.15
C ILE A 42 -7.06 -7.71 9.34
N GLU A 43 -6.67 -8.59 10.26
CA GLU A 43 -7.44 -8.84 11.49
C GLU A 43 -7.63 -7.56 12.32
N ALA A 44 -6.58 -6.74 12.47
CA ALA A 44 -6.67 -5.47 13.18
C ALA A 44 -7.58 -4.46 12.48
N LEU A 45 -7.61 -4.44 11.15
CA LEU A 45 -8.52 -3.60 10.37
C LEU A 45 -9.98 -3.99 10.60
N ASP A 46 -10.28 -5.29 10.59
CA ASP A 46 -11.63 -5.83 10.75
C ASP A 46 -12.18 -5.59 12.16
N ILE A 47 -11.38 -5.91 13.20
CA ILE A 47 -11.77 -5.72 14.61
C ILE A 47 -12.06 -4.24 14.90
N LYS A 48 -11.21 -3.35 14.40
CA LYS A 48 -11.35 -1.90 14.64
C LYS A 48 -12.28 -1.21 13.64
N ARG A 49 -12.86 -1.95 12.68
CA ARG A 49 -13.68 -1.43 11.56
C ARG A 49 -13.05 -0.20 10.91
N LEU A 50 -11.73 -0.25 10.73
CA LEU A 50 -10.93 0.90 10.28
C LEU A 50 -11.20 1.26 8.82
N LEU A 51 -11.68 0.30 8.03
CA LEU A 51 -12.12 0.50 6.65
C LEU A 51 -13.63 0.36 6.57
N THR A 52 -14.26 1.23 5.77
CA THR A 52 -15.68 1.10 5.46
C THR A 52 -15.90 -0.02 4.44
N PRO A 53 -17.12 -0.59 4.34
CA PRO A 53 -17.43 -1.59 3.31
C PRO A 53 -17.09 -1.12 1.89
N SER A 54 -17.28 0.18 1.62
CA SER A 54 -16.93 0.78 0.33
C SER A 54 -15.43 0.75 0.03
N MET A 55 -14.58 0.87 1.04
CA MET A 55 -13.12 0.79 0.93
C MET A 55 -12.65 -0.65 0.73
N TYR A 56 -13.26 -1.63 1.41
CA TYR A 56 -12.97 -3.05 1.16
C TYR A 56 -13.28 -3.43 -0.30
N GLN A 57 -14.45 -3.03 -0.80
CA GLN A 57 -14.82 -3.25 -2.20
C GLN A 57 -13.83 -2.59 -3.17
N LEU A 58 -13.28 -1.42 -2.81
CA LEU A 58 -12.25 -0.77 -3.62
C LEU A 58 -10.95 -1.58 -3.65
N LEU A 59 -10.51 -2.10 -2.50
CA LEU A 59 -9.33 -2.95 -2.42
C LEU A 59 -9.51 -4.26 -3.18
N GLU A 60 -10.65 -4.92 -3.01
CA GLU A 60 -11.02 -6.13 -3.75
C GLU A 60 -11.02 -5.88 -5.27
N ALA A 61 -11.67 -4.81 -5.74
CA ALA A 61 -11.68 -4.46 -7.15
C ALA A 61 -10.28 -4.15 -7.69
N SER A 62 -9.43 -3.52 -6.88
CA SER A 62 -8.05 -3.22 -7.27
C SER A 62 -7.21 -4.49 -7.44
N LEU A 63 -7.47 -5.52 -6.62
CA LEU A 63 -6.84 -6.83 -6.72
C LEU A 63 -7.39 -7.62 -7.91
N ILE A 64 -8.71 -7.68 -8.08
CA ILE A 64 -9.37 -8.42 -9.17
C ILE A 64 -8.94 -7.89 -10.54
N LEU A 65 -8.83 -6.57 -10.69
CA LEU A 65 -8.43 -5.94 -11.95
C LEU A 65 -6.93 -5.71 -12.06
N GLU A 66 -6.16 -6.06 -11.04
CA GLU A 66 -4.72 -5.78 -10.92
C GLU A 66 -4.38 -4.33 -11.29
N SER A 67 -5.21 -3.38 -10.86
CA SER A 67 -5.12 -1.99 -11.28
C SER A 67 -5.41 -1.02 -10.15
N THR A 68 -4.65 0.07 -10.11
CA THR A 68 -4.91 1.25 -9.27
C THR A 68 -5.45 2.43 -10.07
N ASN A 69 -5.73 2.24 -11.37
CA ASN A 69 -6.21 3.32 -12.23
C ASN A 69 -7.61 3.75 -11.81
N THR A 70 -7.70 4.98 -11.31
CA THR A 70 -8.95 5.55 -10.76
C THR A 70 -10.12 5.55 -11.75
N ARG A 71 -9.87 5.64 -13.07
CA ARG A 71 -10.93 5.61 -14.09
C ARG A 71 -11.46 4.20 -14.31
N VAL A 72 -10.56 3.23 -14.39
CA VAL A 72 -10.91 1.80 -14.55
C VAL A 72 -11.72 1.32 -13.35
N LEU A 73 -11.25 1.63 -12.14
CA LEU A 73 -11.94 1.28 -10.90
C LEU A 73 -13.27 2.01 -10.73
N ALA A 74 -13.33 3.29 -11.10
CA ALA A 74 -14.58 4.06 -11.08
C ALA A 74 -15.64 3.44 -11.99
N PHE A 75 -15.25 3.05 -13.20
CA PHE A 75 -16.15 2.37 -14.12
C PHE A 75 -16.63 1.03 -13.57
N TYR A 76 -15.69 0.19 -13.09
CA TYR A 76 -16.02 -1.13 -12.54
C TYR A 76 -16.95 -1.05 -11.32
N LEU A 77 -16.66 -0.14 -10.38
CA LEU A 77 -17.43 0.03 -9.14
C LEU A 77 -18.68 0.90 -9.32
N LYS A 78 -18.92 1.45 -10.51
CA LYS A 78 -20.00 2.41 -10.80
C LYS A 78 -19.98 3.62 -9.85
N ARG A 79 -18.79 4.14 -9.58
CA ARG A 79 -18.54 5.30 -8.72
C ARG A 79 -17.87 6.41 -9.53
N THR A 80 -17.80 7.63 -9.00
CA THR A 80 -17.04 8.70 -9.65
C THR A 80 -15.53 8.54 -9.39
N PRO A 81 -14.65 8.93 -10.33
CA PRO A 81 -13.20 8.92 -10.09
C PRO A 81 -12.76 9.77 -8.89
N ALA A 82 -13.51 10.84 -8.60
CA ALA A 82 -13.26 11.69 -7.43
C ALA A 82 -13.51 10.93 -6.11
N ASN A 83 -14.57 10.11 -6.05
CA ASN A 83 -14.85 9.29 -4.87
C ASN A 83 -13.78 8.20 -4.70
N ILE A 84 -13.35 7.55 -5.79
CA ILE A 84 -12.28 6.55 -5.76
C ILE A 84 -10.99 7.14 -5.19
N ARG A 85 -10.57 8.32 -5.66
CA ARG A 85 -9.39 9.01 -5.12
C ARG A 85 -9.50 9.30 -3.63
N LYS A 86 -10.63 9.87 -3.19
CA LYS A 86 -10.88 10.17 -1.77
C LYS A 86 -10.86 8.92 -0.90
N GLU A 87 -11.37 7.79 -1.40
CA GLU A 87 -11.32 6.54 -0.64
C GLU A 87 -9.91 5.96 -0.59
N PHE A 88 -9.13 6.01 -1.68
CA PHE A 88 -7.72 5.64 -1.62
C PHE A 88 -6.92 6.51 -0.64
N GLU A 89 -7.13 7.82 -0.63
CA GLU A 89 -6.49 8.71 0.35
C GLU A 89 -6.81 8.30 1.79
N LYS A 90 -8.09 7.98 2.08
CA LYS A 90 -8.51 7.50 3.40
C LYS A 90 -7.91 6.13 3.75
N ILE A 91 -7.82 5.22 2.78
CA ILE A 91 -7.14 3.94 2.96
C ILE A 91 -5.69 4.22 3.33
N CYS A 92 -4.94 4.96 2.51
CA CYS A 92 -3.53 5.31 2.77
C CYS A 92 -3.33 5.97 4.13
N ALA A 93 -4.21 6.91 4.53
CA ALA A 93 -4.14 7.54 5.85
C ALA A 93 -4.39 6.55 7.00
N THR A 94 -5.29 5.59 6.81
CA THR A 94 -5.54 4.51 7.78
C THR A 94 -4.38 3.53 7.86
N LEU A 95 -3.77 3.18 6.72
CA LEU A 95 -2.57 2.34 6.65
C LEU A 95 -1.36 3.03 7.30
N GLY A 96 -1.12 4.31 7.00
CA GLY A 96 -0.02 5.10 7.54
C GLY A 96 -0.11 5.27 9.05
N ARG A 97 -1.33 5.44 9.60
CA ARG A 97 -1.54 5.43 11.05
C ARG A 97 -1.24 4.06 11.68
N TYR A 98 -1.47 2.96 10.97
CA TYR A 98 -1.14 1.63 11.50
C TYR A 98 0.38 1.41 11.64
N GLU A 99 1.21 1.97 10.75
CA GLU A 99 2.67 1.91 10.93
C GLU A 99 3.14 2.58 12.23
N GLU A 100 2.49 3.67 12.64
CA GLU A 100 2.75 4.33 13.93
C GLU A 100 2.33 3.45 15.11
N PHE A 101 1.14 2.82 15.05
CA PHE A 101 0.71 1.88 16.08
C PHE A 101 1.58 0.61 16.14
N SER A 102 2.07 0.13 15.00
CA SER A 102 2.95 -1.04 14.90
C SER A 102 4.27 -0.83 15.65
N LYS A 103 4.82 0.39 15.63
CA LYS A 103 6.07 0.74 16.35
C LYS A 103 5.94 0.59 17.87
N ASP A 104 4.75 0.76 18.44
CA ASP A 104 4.54 0.61 19.87
C ASP A 104 4.48 -0.86 20.32
N PHE A 105 4.12 -1.80 19.42
CA PHE A 105 4.18 -3.23 19.72
C PHE A 105 5.62 -3.77 19.80
N TYR A 106 6.60 -3.10 19.18
CA TYR A 106 8.01 -3.48 19.23
C TYR A 106 8.78 -2.87 20.41
N LYS A 107 8.13 -2.10 21.31
CA LYS A 107 8.74 -1.53 22.51
C LYS A 107 8.66 -2.43 23.75
N GLN A 108 8.16 -3.66 23.64
CA GLN A 108 8.22 -4.59 24.76
C GLN A 108 9.66 -5.13 24.89
N PRO A 109 10.31 -4.99 26.06
CA PRO A 109 11.63 -5.57 26.27
C PRO A 109 11.51 -7.11 26.16
N PRO A 110 12.55 -7.79 25.66
CA PRO A 110 12.54 -9.24 25.62
C PRO A 110 12.44 -9.81 27.05
N PRO A 111 11.83 -11.00 27.22
CA PRO A 111 11.77 -11.70 28.50
C PRO A 111 13.15 -12.06 29.05
#